data_AF-A0A087TVL3-F1
#
_entry.id   AF-A0A087TVL3-F1
#
_cell.length_a   1.000
_cell.length_b   1.000
_cell.length_c   1.000
_cell.angle_alpha   90.00
_cell.angle_beta   90.00
_cell.angle_gamma   90.00
#
_symmetry.space_group_name_H-M   'P 1'
#
loop_
_entity.id
_entity.type
_entity.pdbx_description
1 polymer ?
#
loop_
_entity_poly.entity_id
_entity_poly.type
_entity_poly.pdbx_seq_one_letter_code
_entity_poly.pdbx_strand_id
1 'polypeptide(L)'
;MRWTISSSINIALLLLEMTVAKSSLPCSNVKFAYKGKGFDDDDVPSAAISGEHLRICERGLTCCTEEMEHKLSTHSRAEFDKLLHTTIGELKDIFETHTHRFDEFFRELLKVSRKGFHDMFVRTYGQLYEQNSYLFSSMFDDLEKYYITGGVDLEDAMDDFFHRLYGKMFQVLNSQHRFDNRYLECVSEQMSELKPFGDVPNKLIIDIKRSFVATRTFVQALSVGKDVVKSIMEVGPTPECSR
;
A
#
# COMPACT_ATOMS: atom_id res chain seq x y z
N MET A 1 17.64 -9.35 91.89
CA MET A 1 16.70 -9.84 92.94
C MET A 1 15.29 -9.48 92.48
N ARG A 2 14.27 -10.35 92.47
CA ARG A 2 14.16 -11.75 92.92
C ARG A 2 13.38 -12.58 91.87
N TRP A 3 13.69 -13.88 91.81
CA TRP A 3 12.82 -14.93 91.24
C TRP A 3 12.15 -15.69 92.39
N THR A 4 10.85 -15.99 92.26
CA THR A 4 10.08 -17.06 92.97
C THR A 4 8.70 -17.11 92.27
N ILE A 5 8.28 -18.08 91.43
CA ILE A 5 8.22 -19.57 91.46
C ILE A 5 6.93 -20.13 92.09
N SER A 6 6.26 -21.05 91.36
CA SER A 6 5.05 -21.83 91.70
C SER A 6 3.73 -21.03 91.82
N SER A 7 2.52 -21.54 91.52
CA SER A 7 2.02 -22.82 90.97
C SER A 7 0.52 -22.66 90.60
N SER A 8 -0.17 -23.47 89.77
CA SER A 8 0.21 -24.60 88.89
C SER A 8 -0.87 -24.88 87.80
N ILE A 9 -0.64 -25.90 86.97
CA ILE A 9 -1.54 -26.73 86.13
C ILE A 9 -3.02 -26.29 85.96
N ASN A 10 -3.43 -26.03 84.70
CA ASN A 10 -4.61 -26.73 84.16
C ASN A 10 -4.54 -26.89 82.62
N ILE A 11 -4.76 -28.11 82.14
CA ILE A 11 -4.74 -28.47 80.72
C ILE A 11 -6.18 -28.64 80.24
N ALA A 12 -6.66 -27.68 79.45
CA ALA A 12 -7.82 -27.81 78.57
C ALA A 12 -7.55 -26.87 77.39
N LEU A 13 -7.10 -27.37 76.24
CA LEU A 13 -8.00 -27.81 75.16
C LEU A 13 -9.31 -27.00 75.14
N LEU A 14 -9.38 -26.03 74.24
CA LEU A 14 -10.29 -26.15 73.09
C LEU A 14 -9.83 -25.19 71.98
N LEU A 15 -9.48 -25.76 70.84
CA LEU A 15 -9.18 -25.04 69.61
C LEU A 15 -10.47 -24.37 69.12
N LEU A 16 -10.55 -23.04 69.22
CA LEU A 16 -11.43 -22.29 68.35
C LEU A 16 -10.67 -22.05 67.03
N GLU A 17 -10.62 -23.09 66.19
CA GLU A 17 -10.37 -22.85 64.78
C GLU A 17 -11.50 -21.98 64.27
N MET A 18 -11.19 -20.73 63.92
CA MET A 18 -12.07 -19.93 63.09
C MET A 18 -12.13 -20.62 61.72
N THR A 19 -13.14 -21.46 61.53
CA THR A 19 -13.56 -21.95 60.22
C THR A 19 -14.09 -20.76 59.43
N VAL A 20 -13.16 -19.98 58.86
CA VAL A 20 -13.46 -19.04 57.79
C VAL A 20 -14.05 -19.88 56.67
N ALA A 21 -15.37 -19.84 56.56
CA ALA A 21 -16.06 -20.38 55.40
C ALA A 21 -15.45 -19.69 54.18
N LYS A 22 -14.74 -20.46 53.33
CA LYS A 22 -14.30 -19.98 52.02
C LYS A 22 -15.57 -19.57 51.27
N SER A 23 -15.84 -18.27 51.21
CA SER A 23 -16.84 -17.70 50.31
C SER A 23 -16.32 -17.96 48.90
N SER A 24 -16.75 -19.08 48.31
CA SER A 24 -16.35 -19.47 46.97
C SER A 24 -16.89 -18.41 46.01
N LEU A 25 -15.98 -17.72 45.32
CA LEU A 25 -16.37 -16.61 44.44
C LEU A 25 -17.21 -17.19 43.29
N PRO A 26 -18.48 -16.77 43.11
CA PRO A 26 -19.36 -17.40 42.12
C PRO A 26 -18.98 -16.96 40.71
N CYS A 27 -18.89 -17.90 39.79
CA CYS A 27 -18.46 -17.66 38.41
C CYS A 27 -19.62 -17.36 37.43
N SER A 28 -20.82 -17.07 37.94
CA SER A 28 -22.04 -16.84 37.15
C SER A 28 -21.88 -15.75 36.09
N ASN A 29 -21.19 -14.65 36.41
CA ASN A 29 -20.93 -13.56 35.47
C ASN A 29 -19.98 -13.98 34.34
N VAL A 30 -18.99 -14.82 34.65
CA VAL A 30 -18.06 -15.39 33.65
C VAL A 30 -18.80 -16.37 32.75
N LYS A 31 -19.68 -17.20 33.31
CA LYS A 31 -20.56 -18.12 32.56
C LYS A 31 -21.44 -17.37 31.55
N PHE A 32 -22.00 -16.22 31.92
CA PHE A 32 -22.74 -15.35 30.98
C PHE A 32 -21.85 -14.75 29.89
N ALA A 33 -20.68 -14.19 30.24
CA ALA A 33 -19.76 -13.56 29.29
C ALA A 33 -19.17 -14.58 28.28
N TYR A 34 -18.80 -15.77 28.75
CA TYR A 34 -18.25 -16.86 27.95
C TYR A 34 -19.28 -17.40 26.95
N LYS A 35 -20.53 -17.60 27.40
CA LYS A 35 -21.68 -17.90 26.52
C LYS A 35 -21.95 -16.79 25.50
N GLY A 36 -21.79 -15.52 25.90
CA GLY A 36 -21.88 -14.36 25.02
C GLY A 36 -20.83 -14.32 23.90
N LYS A 37 -19.75 -15.12 24.01
CA LYS A 37 -18.76 -15.35 22.95
C LYS A 37 -19.03 -16.59 22.08
N GLY A 38 -20.14 -17.30 22.32
CA GLY A 38 -20.54 -18.49 21.57
C GLY A 38 -19.94 -19.80 22.07
N PHE A 39 -19.33 -19.80 23.26
CA PHE A 39 -18.81 -21.02 23.88
C PHE A 39 -19.86 -21.71 24.78
N ASP A 40 -19.60 -22.98 25.11
CA ASP A 40 -20.46 -23.76 26.00
C ASP A 40 -20.37 -23.24 27.43
N ASP A 41 -21.52 -23.03 28.08
CA ASP A 41 -21.52 -22.56 29.46
C ASP A 41 -21.14 -23.65 30.49
N ASP A 42 -21.11 -24.92 30.10
CA ASP A 42 -20.69 -26.03 30.97
C ASP A 42 -19.16 -26.19 31.11
N ASP A 43 -18.37 -25.54 30.24
CA ASP A 43 -16.90 -25.38 30.42
C ASP A 43 -16.56 -24.62 31.72
N VAL A 44 -17.49 -23.81 32.24
CA VAL A 44 -17.23 -22.81 33.29
C VAL A 44 -17.48 -23.41 34.69
N PRO A 45 -16.45 -23.45 35.58
CA PRO A 45 -16.61 -23.91 36.96
C PRO A 45 -17.72 -23.15 37.70
N SER A 46 -18.49 -23.82 38.56
CA SER A 46 -19.59 -23.17 39.29
C SER A 46 -19.10 -22.09 40.28
N ALA A 47 -17.86 -22.22 40.77
CA ALA A 47 -17.19 -21.25 41.63
C ALA A 47 -15.67 -21.28 41.42
N ALA A 48 -14.98 -20.25 41.90
CA ALA A 48 -13.56 -20.04 41.60
C ALA A 48 -12.64 -21.18 42.10
N ILE A 49 -11.73 -21.58 41.23
CA ILE A 49 -10.72 -22.64 41.41
C ILE A 49 -9.31 -22.05 41.55
N SER A 50 -8.33 -22.87 41.92
CA SER A 50 -6.91 -22.48 41.86
C SER A 50 -6.46 -22.35 40.40
N GLY A 51 -5.76 -21.28 40.06
CA GLY A 51 -5.28 -20.98 38.70
C GLY A 51 -3.84 -21.38 38.43
N GLU A 52 -3.27 -22.36 39.15
CA GLU A 52 -1.89 -22.82 38.94
C GLU A 52 -1.67 -23.45 37.55
N HIS A 53 -2.73 -23.96 36.91
CA HIS A 53 -2.72 -24.47 35.53
C HIS A 53 -2.62 -23.37 34.46
N LEU A 54 -2.83 -22.10 34.82
CA LEU A 54 -2.87 -21.00 33.85
C LEU A 54 -1.46 -20.63 33.35
N ARG A 55 -1.39 -20.38 32.04
CA ARG A 55 -0.17 -20.09 31.29
C ARG A 55 -0.08 -18.65 30.79
N ILE A 56 -1.22 -17.97 30.68
CA ILE A 56 -1.36 -16.60 30.15
C ILE A 56 -1.87 -15.67 31.25
N CYS A 57 -2.99 -16.04 31.87
CA CYS A 57 -3.63 -15.28 32.93
C CYS A 57 -2.84 -15.34 34.25
N GLU A 58 -3.05 -14.35 35.12
CA GLU A 58 -2.43 -14.31 36.44
C GLU A 58 -2.78 -15.55 37.29
N ARG A 59 -1.77 -16.11 37.97
CA ARG A 59 -1.94 -17.29 38.83
C ARG A 59 -2.54 -16.88 40.17
N GLY A 60 -3.84 -17.11 40.32
CA GLY A 60 -4.62 -16.81 41.52
C GLY A 60 -5.93 -17.60 41.59
N LEU A 61 -6.90 -17.13 42.36
CA LEU A 61 -8.27 -17.66 42.31
C LEU A 61 -8.93 -17.22 40.99
N THR A 62 -9.42 -18.17 40.21
CA THR A 62 -9.89 -17.94 38.83
C THR A 62 -11.18 -18.69 38.52
N CYS A 63 -11.91 -18.21 37.51
CA CYS A 63 -13.05 -18.90 36.90
C CYS A 63 -12.70 -19.55 35.55
N CYS A 64 -11.43 -19.55 35.14
CA CYS A 64 -10.98 -20.12 33.87
C CYS A 64 -10.24 -21.44 34.08
N THR A 65 -10.64 -22.48 33.35
CA THR A 65 -9.87 -23.71 33.17
C THR A 65 -8.77 -23.52 32.12
N GLU A 66 -7.83 -24.47 32.00
CA GLU A 66 -6.82 -24.47 30.92
C GLU A 66 -7.47 -24.51 29.53
N GLU A 67 -8.57 -25.23 29.38
CA GLU A 67 -9.33 -25.30 28.13
C GLU A 67 -10.02 -23.96 27.80
N MET A 68 -10.61 -23.28 28.80
CA MET A 68 -11.16 -21.94 28.63
C MET A 68 -10.07 -20.93 28.24
N GLU A 69 -8.89 -20.97 28.86
CA GLU A 69 -7.76 -20.10 28.54
C GLU A 69 -7.32 -20.30 27.07
N HIS A 70 -7.21 -21.57 26.62
CA HIS A 70 -6.87 -21.90 25.24
C HIS A 70 -7.96 -21.45 24.23
N LYS A 71 -9.24 -21.71 24.52
CA LYS A 71 -10.39 -21.29 23.69
C LYS A 71 -10.45 -19.76 23.57
N LEU A 72 -10.26 -19.03 24.68
CA LEU A 72 -10.27 -17.56 24.72
C LEU A 72 -9.06 -16.94 24.02
N SER A 73 -7.85 -17.48 24.19
CA SER A 73 -6.66 -17.02 23.46
C SER A 73 -6.83 -17.20 21.95
N THR A 74 -7.28 -18.38 21.52
CA THR A 74 -7.55 -18.68 20.09
C THR A 74 -8.61 -17.74 19.49
N HIS A 75 -9.71 -17.49 20.21
CA HIS A 75 -10.75 -16.57 19.75
C HIS A 75 -10.30 -15.11 19.73
N SER A 76 -9.50 -14.68 20.72
CA SER A 76 -8.96 -13.32 20.76
C SER A 76 -8.02 -13.07 19.59
N ARG A 77 -7.18 -14.06 19.23
CA ARG A 77 -6.36 -14.02 18.02
C ARG A 77 -7.21 -13.97 16.75
N ALA A 78 -8.24 -14.82 16.63
CA ALA A 78 -9.09 -14.84 15.44
C ALA A 78 -9.86 -13.51 15.23
N GLU A 79 -10.36 -12.89 16.30
CA GLU A 79 -10.98 -11.56 16.21
C GLU A 79 -9.95 -10.45 15.91
N PHE A 80 -8.73 -10.53 16.44
CA PHE A 80 -7.64 -9.62 16.07
C PHE A 80 -7.28 -9.72 14.58
N ASP A 81 -7.02 -10.94 14.09
CA ASP A 81 -6.67 -11.19 12.68
C ASP A 81 -7.79 -10.72 11.74
N LYS A 82 -9.06 -10.94 12.11
CA LYS A 82 -10.25 -10.45 11.39
C LYS A 82 -10.35 -8.92 11.37
N LEU A 83 -10.12 -8.25 12.49
CA LEU A 83 -10.12 -6.78 12.56
C LEU A 83 -8.99 -6.20 11.71
N LEU A 84 -7.77 -6.76 11.83
CA LEU A 84 -6.60 -6.38 11.05
C LEU A 84 -6.86 -6.55 9.55
N HIS A 85 -7.36 -7.71 9.11
CA HIS A 85 -7.72 -7.93 7.71
C HIS A 85 -8.81 -6.99 7.21
N THR A 86 -9.78 -6.62 8.05
CA THR A 86 -10.84 -5.66 7.66
C THR A 86 -10.25 -4.27 7.44
N THR A 87 -9.61 -3.70 8.46
CA THR A 87 -9.09 -2.32 8.43
C THR A 87 -7.94 -2.13 7.44
N ILE A 88 -7.04 -3.11 7.31
CA ILE A 88 -5.91 -3.03 6.37
C ILE A 88 -6.36 -3.42 4.95
N GLY A 89 -7.37 -4.30 4.82
CA GLY A 89 -8.00 -4.64 3.54
C GLY A 89 -8.66 -3.44 2.87
N GLU A 90 -9.42 -2.63 3.61
CA GLU A 90 -9.99 -1.37 3.10
C GLU A 90 -8.90 -0.44 2.53
N LEU A 91 -7.76 -0.30 3.23
CA LEU A 91 -6.63 0.50 2.75
C LEU A 91 -5.99 -0.08 1.49
N LYS A 92 -5.84 -1.40 1.41
CA LYS A 92 -5.33 -2.11 0.22
C LYS A 92 -6.20 -1.82 -1.00
N ASP A 93 -7.52 -1.93 -0.84
CA ASP A 93 -8.50 -1.76 -1.92
C ASP A 93 -8.59 -0.30 -2.38
N ILE A 94 -8.38 0.67 -1.48
CA ILE A 94 -8.16 2.08 -1.81
C ILE A 94 -6.92 2.23 -2.71
N PHE A 95 -5.75 1.74 -2.29
CA PHE A 95 -4.53 1.84 -3.12
C PHE A 95 -4.68 1.16 -4.48
N GLU A 96 -5.31 -0.02 -4.53
CA GLU A 96 -5.56 -0.76 -5.77
C GLU A 96 -6.48 0.02 -6.73
N THR A 97 -7.62 0.51 -6.22
CA THR A 97 -8.58 1.32 -6.99
C THR A 97 -7.96 2.60 -7.51
N HIS A 98 -7.19 3.32 -6.68
CA HIS A 98 -6.52 4.54 -7.10
C HIS A 98 -5.41 4.26 -8.13
N THR A 99 -4.61 3.20 -7.94
CA THR A 99 -3.56 2.80 -8.92
C THR A 99 -4.19 2.56 -10.30
N HIS A 100 -5.24 1.74 -10.37
CA HIS A 100 -5.94 1.46 -11.63
C HIS A 100 -6.50 2.74 -12.27
N ARG A 101 -7.25 3.54 -11.49
CA ARG A 101 -7.95 4.72 -12.01
C ARG A 101 -7.00 5.79 -12.56
N PHE A 102 -5.84 5.98 -11.93
CA PHE A 102 -4.84 6.92 -12.42
C PHE A 102 -4.07 6.37 -13.65
N ASP A 103 -3.77 5.07 -13.70
CA ASP A 103 -3.14 4.44 -14.86
C ASP A 103 -4.06 4.49 -16.11
N GLU A 104 -5.32 4.08 -15.95
CA GLU A 104 -6.35 4.14 -17.00
C GLU A 104 -6.54 5.57 -17.50
N PHE A 105 -6.68 6.55 -16.59
CA PHE A 105 -6.83 7.95 -16.95
C PHE A 105 -5.66 8.47 -17.80
N PHE A 106 -4.41 8.18 -17.42
CA PHE A 106 -3.25 8.69 -18.17
C PHE A 106 -3.05 7.99 -19.52
N ARG A 107 -3.35 6.69 -19.61
CA ARG A 107 -3.36 5.95 -20.89
C ARG A 107 -4.41 6.48 -21.85
N GLU A 108 -5.63 6.70 -21.39
CA GLU A 108 -6.68 7.28 -22.23
C GLU A 108 -6.39 8.74 -22.57
N LEU A 109 -5.78 9.53 -21.68
CA LEU A 109 -5.28 10.86 -22.00
C LEU A 109 -4.26 10.82 -23.16
N LEU A 110 -3.23 9.96 -23.08
CA LEU A 110 -2.26 9.76 -24.15
C LEU A 110 -2.91 9.39 -25.49
N LYS A 111 -3.82 8.41 -25.47
CA LYS A 111 -4.54 7.88 -26.63
C LYS A 111 -5.47 8.93 -27.27
N VAL A 112 -6.22 9.66 -26.45
CA VAL A 112 -7.08 10.77 -26.90
C VAL A 112 -6.25 11.94 -27.43
N SER A 113 -5.12 12.27 -26.78
CA SER A 113 -4.19 13.30 -27.28
C SER A 113 -3.57 12.91 -28.62
N ARG A 114 -3.12 11.66 -28.80
CA ARG A 114 -2.59 11.14 -30.08
C ARG A 114 -3.62 11.25 -31.20
N LYS A 115 -4.85 10.81 -30.94
CA LYS A 115 -5.95 10.90 -31.90
C LYS A 115 -6.33 12.35 -32.22
N GLY A 116 -6.56 13.18 -31.19
CA GLY A 116 -6.96 14.57 -31.37
C GLY A 116 -5.90 15.41 -32.09
N PHE A 117 -4.61 15.14 -31.82
CA PHE A 117 -3.51 15.73 -32.56
C PHE A 117 -3.53 15.31 -34.04
N HIS A 118 -3.66 14.01 -34.32
CA HIS A 118 -3.75 13.49 -35.69
C HIS A 118 -4.94 14.08 -36.45
N ASP A 119 -6.15 14.00 -35.90
CA ASP A 119 -7.38 14.51 -36.52
C ASP A 119 -7.28 16.03 -36.81
N MET A 120 -6.67 16.79 -35.89
CA MET A 120 -6.42 18.22 -36.08
C MET A 120 -5.39 18.50 -37.19
N PHE A 121 -4.27 17.76 -37.22
CA PHE A 121 -3.20 17.97 -38.20
C PHE A 121 -3.59 17.49 -39.61
N VAL A 122 -4.34 16.40 -39.75
CA VAL A 122 -4.96 16.01 -41.04
C VAL A 122 -5.87 17.12 -41.54
N ARG A 123 -6.73 17.68 -40.68
CA ARG A 123 -7.65 18.76 -41.08
C ARG A 123 -6.93 20.05 -41.48
N THR A 124 -5.81 20.38 -40.84
CA THR A 124 -5.09 21.65 -41.06
C THR A 124 -4.06 21.56 -42.19
N TYR A 125 -3.35 20.44 -42.32
CA TYR A 125 -2.22 20.29 -43.25
C TYR A 125 -2.44 19.20 -44.32
N GLY A 126 -3.48 18.37 -44.19
CA GLY A 126 -3.86 17.34 -45.15
C GLY A 126 -2.72 16.37 -45.47
N GLN A 127 -2.58 16.06 -46.77
CA GLN A 127 -1.64 15.08 -47.29
C GLN A 127 -0.18 15.34 -46.88
N LEU A 128 0.21 16.61 -46.67
CA LEU A 128 1.55 16.98 -46.23
C LEU A 128 1.88 16.40 -44.84
N TYR A 129 0.91 16.46 -43.92
CA TYR A 129 1.03 15.81 -42.62
C TYR A 129 0.92 14.29 -42.75
N GLU A 130 -0.05 13.77 -43.50
CA GLU A 130 -0.26 12.31 -43.61
C GLU A 130 1.01 11.58 -44.07
N GLN A 131 1.71 12.10 -45.08
CA GLN A 131 2.99 11.56 -45.57
C GLN A 131 4.11 11.54 -44.53
N ASN A 132 4.05 12.40 -43.50
CA ASN A 132 5.07 12.55 -42.45
C ASN A 132 4.55 12.18 -41.05
N SER A 133 3.33 11.63 -40.97
CA SER A 133 2.61 11.32 -39.72
C SER A 133 3.32 10.28 -38.83
N TYR A 134 4.24 9.52 -39.41
CA TYR A 134 5.12 8.58 -38.71
C TYR A 134 6.04 9.27 -37.68
N LEU A 135 6.45 10.53 -37.90
CA LEU A 135 7.27 11.28 -36.93
C LEU A 135 6.52 11.49 -35.62
N PHE A 136 5.29 11.98 -35.72
CA PHE A 136 4.43 12.24 -34.58
C PHE A 136 3.94 10.93 -33.94
N SER A 137 3.70 9.89 -34.75
CA SER A 137 3.39 8.55 -34.22
C SER A 137 4.54 8.02 -33.37
N SER A 138 5.78 8.04 -33.87
CA SER A 138 6.99 7.65 -33.13
C SER A 138 7.12 8.42 -31.81
N MET A 139 6.95 9.74 -31.84
CA MET A 139 6.97 10.57 -30.63
C MET A 139 5.93 10.10 -29.59
N PHE A 140 4.69 9.82 -30.01
CA PHE A 140 3.67 9.27 -29.10
C PHE A 140 4.00 7.86 -28.61
N ASP A 141 4.62 7.01 -29.43
CA ASP A 141 5.08 5.68 -29.04
C ASP A 141 6.19 5.76 -27.97
N ASP A 142 7.10 6.74 -28.08
CA ASP A 142 8.16 6.99 -27.08
C ASP A 142 7.59 7.55 -25.75
N LEU A 143 6.60 8.45 -25.82
CA LEU A 143 5.86 8.93 -24.64
C LEU A 143 5.13 7.80 -23.91
N GLU A 144 4.46 6.91 -24.64
CA GLU A 144 3.78 5.73 -24.08
C GLU A 144 4.78 4.73 -23.50
N LYS A 145 5.87 4.44 -24.22
CA LYS A 145 6.94 3.54 -23.77
C LYS A 145 7.63 4.07 -22.51
N TYR A 146 7.87 5.38 -22.39
CA TYR A 146 8.34 5.99 -21.15
C TYR A 146 7.33 5.76 -20.02
N TYR A 147 6.06 6.06 -20.25
CA TYR A 147 5.03 5.93 -19.21
C TYR A 147 4.92 4.49 -18.69
N ILE A 148 4.95 3.50 -19.58
CA ILE A 148 4.86 2.07 -19.22
C ILE A 148 6.16 1.54 -18.60
N THR A 149 7.29 1.72 -19.28
CA THR A 149 8.55 1.03 -18.94
C THR A 149 9.60 1.91 -18.27
N GLY A 150 9.59 3.22 -18.53
CA GLY A 150 10.69 4.14 -18.18
C GLY A 150 11.98 3.91 -18.97
N GLY A 151 11.98 3.03 -19.97
CA GLY A 151 13.15 2.65 -20.77
C GLY A 151 13.42 3.55 -21.98
N VAL A 152 13.21 4.87 -21.82
CA VAL A 152 13.41 5.95 -22.79
C VAL A 152 13.86 7.18 -22.01
N ASP A 153 14.83 7.97 -22.49
CA ASP A 153 14.99 9.33 -21.97
C ASP A 153 14.05 10.26 -22.75
N LEU A 154 13.14 10.91 -22.03
CA LEU A 154 12.17 11.85 -22.63
C LEU A 154 12.82 13.11 -23.19
N GLU A 155 13.98 13.51 -22.66
CA GLU A 155 14.72 14.68 -23.16
C GLU A 155 15.27 14.35 -24.55
N ASP A 156 16.07 13.28 -24.65
CA ASP A 156 16.66 12.81 -25.91
C ASP A 156 15.58 12.44 -26.96
N ALA A 157 14.51 11.74 -26.58
CA ALA A 157 13.48 11.31 -27.53
C ALA A 157 12.65 12.48 -28.09
N MET A 158 12.35 13.49 -27.26
CA MET A 158 11.67 14.69 -27.73
C MET A 158 12.61 15.60 -28.54
N ASP A 159 13.90 15.63 -28.19
CA ASP A 159 14.91 16.37 -28.95
C ASP A 159 15.16 15.76 -30.35
N ASP A 160 15.29 14.43 -30.46
CA ASP A 160 15.35 13.71 -31.75
C ASP A 160 14.11 13.97 -32.61
N PHE A 161 12.91 13.91 -32.00
CA PHE A 161 11.66 14.26 -32.68
C PHE A 161 11.73 15.67 -33.28
N PHE A 162 12.21 16.65 -32.52
CA PHE A 162 12.30 18.03 -32.99
C PHE A 162 13.36 18.23 -34.09
N HIS A 163 14.53 17.60 -33.97
CA HIS A 163 15.57 17.59 -35.00
C HIS A 163 15.06 16.98 -36.31
N ARG A 164 14.41 15.81 -36.24
CA ARG A 164 13.81 15.14 -37.41
C ARG A 164 12.66 15.95 -38.02
N LEU A 165 11.85 16.59 -37.19
CA LEU A 165 10.78 17.48 -37.64
C LEU A 165 11.35 18.70 -38.37
N TYR A 166 12.43 19.32 -37.87
CA TYR A 166 13.09 20.43 -38.56
C TYR A 166 13.65 20.00 -39.92
N GLY A 167 14.39 18.89 -39.99
CA GLY A 167 14.89 18.34 -41.25
C GLY A 167 13.78 18.11 -42.28
N LYS A 168 12.62 17.58 -41.86
CA LYS A 168 11.46 17.43 -42.77
C LYS A 168 10.80 18.76 -43.14
N MET A 169 10.61 19.69 -42.21
CA MET A 169 10.05 21.00 -42.53
C MET A 169 10.95 21.79 -43.48
N PHE A 170 12.27 21.67 -43.35
CA PHE A 170 13.22 22.26 -44.29
C PHE A 170 13.08 21.67 -45.71
N GLN A 171 12.96 20.34 -45.85
CA GLN A 171 12.69 19.70 -47.16
C GLN A 171 11.38 20.21 -47.80
N VAL A 172 10.32 20.31 -46.99
CA VAL A 172 8.98 20.70 -47.46
C VAL A 172 8.97 22.15 -47.94
N LEU A 173 9.50 23.06 -47.12
CA LEU A 173 9.56 24.49 -47.44
C LEU A 173 10.47 24.80 -48.64
N ASN A 174 11.49 23.97 -48.88
CA ASN A 174 12.45 24.12 -49.97
C ASN A 174 12.29 23.04 -51.06
N SER A 175 11.07 22.55 -51.27
CA SER A 175 10.75 21.43 -52.18
C SER A 175 11.13 21.63 -53.66
N GLN A 176 11.46 22.86 -54.07
CA GLN A 176 12.07 23.19 -55.36
C GLN A 176 13.52 22.67 -55.52
N HIS A 177 14.19 22.33 -54.42
CA HIS A 177 15.55 21.79 -54.39
C HIS A 177 15.55 20.31 -54.01
N ARG A 178 16.60 19.59 -54.42
CA ARG A 178 16.87 18.23 -53.98
C ARG A 178 18.05 18.23 -53.03
N PHE A 179 17.83 17.76 -51.82
CA PHE A 179 18.85 17.61 -50.77
C PHE A 179 19.18 16.13 -50.59
N ASP A 180 20.46 15.81 -50.44
CA ASP A 180 20.89 14.47 -50.03
C ASP A 180 20.80 14.31 -48.51
N ASN A 181 20.94 13.07 -48.01
CA ASN A 181 20.82 12.80 -46.57
C ASN A 181 21.88 13.57 -45.76
N ARG A 182 23.11 13.69 -46.27
CA ARG A 182 24.21 14.36 -45.58
C ARG A 182 23.97 15.87 -45.42
N TYR A 183 23.35 16.51 -46.41
CA TYR A 183 22.92 17.91 -46.30
C TYR A 183 21.82 18.06 -45.25
N LEU A 184 20.91 17.09 -45.14
CA LEU A 184 19.80 17.12 -44.17
C LEU A 184 20.23 16.80 -42.74
N GLU A 185 21.23 15.93 -42.56
CA GLU A 185 21.94 15.72 -41.30
C GLU A 185 22.59 17.03 -40.85
N CYS A 186 23.39 17.67 -41.72
CA CYS A 186 23.98 18.99 -41.47
C CYS A 186 22.93 20.07 -41.14
N VAL A 187 21.82 20.15 -41.89
CA VAL A 187 20.71 21.06 -41.55
C VAL A 187 20.15 20.75 -40.16
N SER A 188 19.95 19.48 -39.82
CA SER A 188 19.42 19.07 -38.51
C SER A 188 20.36 19.50 -37.38
N GLU A 189 21.67 19.30 -37.53
CA GLU A 189 22.69 19.74 -36.56
C GLU A 189 22.63 21.26 -36.28
N GLN A 190 22.24 22.08 -37.26
CA GLN A 190 22.10 23.54 -37.09
C GLN A 190 20.83 23.96 -36.32
N MET A 191 19.92 23.03 -35.96
CA MET A 191 18.65 23.38 -35.31
C MET A 191 18.84 24.14 -34.00
N SER A 192 19.79 23.69 -33.17
CA SER A 192 20.07 24.25 -31.83
C SER A 192 20.51 25.71 -31.88
N GLU A 193 21.23 26.11 -32.93
CA GLU A 193 21.70 27.48 -33.15
C GLU A 193 20.62 28.34 -33.80
N LEU A 194 20.01 27.85 -34.89
CA LEU A 194 19.05 28.61 -35.70
C LEU A 194 17.68 28.76 -35.05
N LYS A 195 17.31 27.86 -34.12
CA LYS A 195 16.03 27.85 -33.37
C LYS A 195 14.81 28.11 -34.25
N PRO A 196 14.56 27.27 -35.28
CA PRO A 196 13.46 27.43 -36.24
C PRO A 196 12.07 27.40 -35.59
N PHE A 197 11.95 26.81 -34.40
CA PHE A 197 10.73 26.77 -33.58
C PHE A 197 10.79 27.74 -32.38
N GLY A 198 11.73 28.67 -32.37
CA GLY A 198 11.98 29.56 -31.24
C GLY A 198 12.38 28.79 -29.98
N ASP A 199 11.73 29.10 -28.86
CA ASP A 199 11.93 28.46 -27.56
C ASP A 199 10.91 27.33 -27.26
N VAL A 200 10.02 27.02 -28.21
CA VAL A 200 8.96 26.02 -28.05
C VAL A 200 9.52 24.61 -27.77
N PRO A 201 10.55 24.10 -28.46
CA PRO A 201 11.10 22.77 -28.18
C PRO A 201 11.56 22.65 -26.72
N ASN A 202 12.45 23.54 -26.29
CA ASN A 202 13.03 23.52 -24.94
C ASN A 202 11.95 23.60 -23.86
N LYS A 203 10.94 24.47 -24.02
CA LYS A 203 9.82 24.57 -23.08
C LYS A 203 8.98 23.30 -23.04
N LEU A 204 8.59 22.78 -24.21
CA LEU A 204 7.75 21.59 -24.31
C LEU A 204 8.46 20.34 -23.76
N ILE A 205 9.75 20.18 -24.05
CA ILE A 205 10.59 19.09 -23.51
C ILE A 205 10.57 19.12 -21.97
N ILE A 206 10.82 20.28 -21.37
CA ILE A 206 10.81 20.45 -19.90
C ILE A 206 9.43 20.14 -19.30
N ASP A 207 8.36 20.63 -19.90
CA ASP A 207 7.00 20.46 -19.39
C ASP A 207 6.50 19.01 -19.54
N ILE A 208 6.82 18.34 -20.66
CA ILE A 208 6.57 16.91 -20.87
C ILE A 208 7.37 16.10 -19.84
N LYS A 209 8.70 16.30 -19.74
CA LYS A 209 9.56 15.55 -18.81
C LYS A 209 9.04 15.64 -17.39
N ARG A 210 8.70 16.86 -16.91
CA ARG A 210 8.13 17.06 -15.56
C ARG A 210 6.79 16.36 -15.37
N SER A 211 5.87 16.51 -16.32
CA SER A 211 4.51 15.95 -16.22
C SER A 211 4.51 14.41 -16.22
N PHE A 212 5.31 13.80 -17.09
CA PHE A 212 5.42 12.34 -17.20
C PHE A 212 6.19 11.73 -16.03
N VAL A 213 7.30 12.34 -15.58
CA VAL A 213 8.02 11.91 -14.37
C VAL A 213 7.06 11.93 -13.18
N ALA A 214 6.38 13.05 -12.92
CA ALA A 214 5.47 13.18 -11.78
C ALA A 214 4.33 12.15 -11.83
N THR A 215 3.70 11.96 -13.00
CA THR A 215 2.57 11.04 -13.14
C THR A 215 2.98 9.58 -13.00
N ARG A 216 4.07 9.17 -13.66
CA ARG A 216 4.62 7.81 -13.55
C ARG A 216 5.04 7.51 -12.11
N THR A 217 5.77 8.42 -11.45
CA THR A 217 6.18 8.25 -10.06
C THR A 217 4.97 8.15 -9.12
N PHE A 218 3.91 8.93 -9.35
CA PHE A 218 2.69 8.86 -8.55
C PHE A 218 1.97 7.51 -8.67
N VAL A 219 1.76 7.01 -9.90
CA VAL A 219 1.14 5.69 -10.13
C VAL A 219 2.01 4.57 -9.54
N GLN A 220 3.34 4.65 -9.70
CA GLN A 220 4.27 3.69 -9.09
C GLN A 220 4.21 3.72 -7.56
N ALA A 221 4.15 4.90 -6.94
CA ALA A 221 4.04 5.05 -5.49
C ALA A 221 2.74 4.46 -4.94
N LEU A 222 1.62 4.60 -5.66
CA LEU A 222 0.35 3.94 -5.29
C LEU A 222 0.45 2.41 -5.38
N SER A 223 1.09 1.86 -6.43
CA SER A 223 1.30 0.41 -6.54
C SER A 223 2.22 -0.11 -5.43
N VAL A 224 3.32 0.58 -5.13
CA VAL A 224 4.22 0.20 -4.01
C VAL A 224 3.48 0.29 -2.68
N GLY A 225 2.62 1.30 -2.48
CA GLY A 225 1.74 1.40 -1.31
C GLY A 225 0.83 0.18 -1.15
N LYS A 226 0.14 -0.23 -2.23
CA LYS A 226 -0.67 -1.45 -2.30
C LYS A 226 0.14 -2.70 -1.91
N ASP A 227 1.35 -2.84 -2.46
CA ASP A 227 2.21 -4.01 -2.24
C ASP A 227 2.75 -4.05 -0.79
N VAL A 228 3.13 -2.90 -0.21
CA VAL A 228 3.51 -2.78 1.21
C VAL A 228 2.35 -3.13 2.14
N VAL A 229 1.15 -2.59 1.87
CA VAL A 229 -0.06 -2.90 2.65
C VAL A 229 -0.38 -4.39 2.59
N LYS A 230 -0.25 -5.02 1.42
CA LYS A 230 -0.39 -6.47 1.27
C LYS A 230 0.63 -7.24 2.12
N SER A 231 1.91 -6.87 2.08
CA SER A 231 2.94 -7.53 2.91
C SER A 231 2.71 -7.37 4.41
N ILE A 232 2.11 -6.25 4.86
CA ILE A 232 1.71 -6.10 6.27
C ILE A 232 0.63 -7.10 6.65
N MET A 233 -0.34 -7.39 5.76
CA MET A 233 -1.39 -8.41 6.00
C MET A 233 -0.84 -9.85 6.01
N GLU A 234 0.36 -10.08 5.48
CA GLU A 234 1.04 -11.40 5.51
C GLU A 234 1.83 -11.61 6.82
N VAL A 235 2.08 -10.56 7.62
CA VAL A 235 2.74 -10.64 8.92
C VAL A 235 1.70 -10.87 10.03
N GLY A 236 1.53 -12.14 10.42
CA GLY A 236 0.68 -12.51 11.56
C GLY A 236 1.24 -12.08 12.93
N PRO A 237 0.40 -12.04 13.98
CA PRO A 237 0.82 -11.69 15.34
C PRO A 237 1.82 -12.70 15.92
N THR A 238 2.74 -12.22 16.74
CA THR A 238 3.75 -13.07 17.40
C THR A 238 3.12 -13.93 18.51
N PRO A 239 3.80 -15.01 18.96
CA PRO A 239 3.36 -15.79 20.12
C PRO A 239 3.20 -14.95 21.40
N GLU A 240 4.04 -13.92 21.57
CA GLU A 240 3.98 -12.98 22.69
C GLU A 240 2.75 -12.06 22.59
N CYS A 241 2.34 -11.68 21.38
CA CYS A 241 1.10 -10.93 21.15
C CYS A 241 -0.17 -11.79 21.38
N SER A 242 -0.02 -13.12 21.46
CA SER A 242 -1.12 -14.07 21.71
C SER A 242 -1.26 -14.46 23.19
N ARG A 243 -0.43 -13.88 24.06
CA ARG A 243 -0.48 -13.96 25.52
C ARG A 243 -1.00 -12.64 26.08
#